data_AF-A0A349D680-F1
#
_entry.id   AF-A0A349D680-F1
#
_cell.length_a   1.000
_cell.length_b   1.000
_cell.length_c   1.000
_cell.angle_alpha   90.00
_cell.angle_beta   90.00
_cell.angle_gamma   90.00
#
_symmetry.space_group_name_H-M   'P 1'
#
loop_
_entity.id
_entity.type
_entity.pdbx_description
1 polymer ?
#
loop_
_entity_poly.entity_id
_entity_poly.type
_entity_poly.pdbx_seq_one_letter_code
_entity_poly.pdbx_strand_id
1 'polypeptide(L)'
;MDGDGGGPGQIGFDINTNVGIEDFGSVSRVDDGNWHHVACVYDNGAIRIYIDGVLDASTTRGATYGNGVVRYGFLGTGSEAPTYNGSTGPNSWFNGDLDEFRIWSVARTQAQIQADMNNCLIGLETGLEVNYRMDESGSATSAPDANGTSRVANLFNFTLPGAWISSGLNTYACPT
;
A
#
# COMPACT_ATOMS: atom_id res chain seq x y z
N MET A 1 1.79 -2.84 -18.60
CA MET A 1 2.25 -3.92 -17.72
C MET A 1 1.67 -5.20 -18.33
N ASP A 2 2.16 -6.38 -18.00
CA ASP A 2 1.56 -7.66 -18.43
C ASP A 2 0.79 -8.34 -17.29
N GLY A 3 0.79 -7.72 -16.10
CA GLY A 3 -0.39 -7.64 -15.24
C GLY A 3 -0.69 -8.82 -14.32
N ASP A 4 0.16 -9.84 -14.27
CA ASP A 4 -0.17 -11.09 -13.56
C ASP A 4 0.80 -11.43 -12.43
N GLY A 5 1.32 -10.43 -11.70
CA GLY A 5 2.10 -10.68 -10.48
C GLY A 5 1.35 -11.61 -9.51
N GLY A 6 0.05 -11.34 -9.32
CA GLY A 6 -0.90 -12.21 -8.61
C GLY A 6 -2.16 -12.46 -9.45
N GLY A 7 -2.80 -13.62 -9.25
CA GLY A 7 -4.08 -13.97 -9.86
C GLY A 7 -5.29 -13.36 -9.13
N PRO A 8 -6.53 -13.71 -9.55
CA PRO A 8 -7.74 -13.19 -8.93
C PRO A 8 -7.79 -13.35 -7.41
N GLY A 9 -7.96 -12.23 -6.71
CA GLY A 9 -8.02 -12.17 -5.24
C GLY A 9 -6.67 -12.22 -4.53
N GLN A 10 -5.56 -12.38 -5.25
CA GLN A 10 -4.21 -12.32 -4.73
C GLN A 10 -3.66 -10.89 -4.77
N ILE A 11 -2.61 -10.65 -4.00
CA ILE A 11 -1.87 -9.39 -4.00
C ILE A 11 -0.76 -9.47 -5.06
N GLY A 12 -0.72 -8.48 -5.94
CA GLY A 12 0.42 -8.21 -6.82
C GLY A 12 1.35 -7.15 -6.21
N PHE A 13 2.64 -7.30 -6.43
CA PHE A 13 3.68 -6.35 -6.05
C PHE A 13 4.71 -6.22 -7.17
N ASP A 14 4.55 -5.15 -7.94
CA ASP A 14 5.32 -4.93 -9.16
C ASP A 14 6.36 -3.82 -8.91
N ILE A 15 7.62 -4.11 -9.25
CA ILE A 15 8.75 -3.25 -8.92
C ILE A 15 9.49 -2.90 -10.21
N ASN A 16 9.71 -1.61 -10.44
CA ASN A 16 10.60 -1.18 -11.53
C ASN A 16 12.07 -1.33 -11.09
N THR A 17 12.78 -2.22 -11.75
CA THR A 17 14.19 -2.54 -11.47
C THR A 17 15.11 -2.11 -12.61
N ASN A 18 16.41 -2.22 -12.39
CA ASN A 18 17.43 -1.95 -13.42
C ASN A 18 17.41 -2.94 -14.60
N VAL A 19 16.65 -4.03 -14.52
CA VAL A 19 16.51 -5.03 -15.59
C VAL A 19 15.10 -5.07 -16.20
N GLY A 20 14.22 -4.14 -15.79
CA GLY A 20 12.82 -4.09 -16.21
C GLY A 20 11.87 -4.18 -15.02
N ILE A 21 10.59 -4.39 -15.31
CA ILE A 21 9.58 -4.60 -14.26
C ILE A 21 9.71 -6.03 -13.75
N GLU A 22 9.68 -6.20 -12.45
CA GLU A 22 9.55 -7.51 -11.79
C GLU A 22 8.18 -7.60 -11.15
N ASP A 23 7.33 -8.46 -11.70
CA ASP A 23 6.02 -8.78 -11.12
C ASP A 23 6.15 -9.96 -10.16
N PHE A 24 5.53 -9.83 -8.99
CA PHE A 24 5.52 -10.85 -7.95
C PHE A 24 4.18 -10.83 -7.22
N GLY A 25 3.70 -11.97 -6.75
CA GLY A 25 2.41 -12.02 -6.07
C GLY A 25 2.34 -13.01 -4.93
N SER A 26 1.28 -12.84 -4.16
CA SER A 26 0.95 -13.71 -3.04
C SER A 26 0.48 -15.08 -3.52
N VAL A 27 0.59 -16.07 -2.64
CA VAL A 27 -0.06 -17.37 -2.78
C VAL A 27 -1.49 -17.28 -2.24
N SER A 28 -1.67 -16.66 -1.07
CA SER A 28 -2.99 -16.51 -0.45
C SER A 28 -3.83 -15.47 -1.17
N ARG A 29 -5.15 -15.68 -1.12
CA ARG A 29 -6.16 -14.70 -1.51
C ARG A 29 -6.60 -13.89 -0.30
N VAL A 30 -7.03 -12.65 -0.52
CA VAL A 30 -7.50 -11.71 0.53
C VAL A 30 -8.86 -11.10 0.19
N ASP A 31 -9.59 -11.69 -0.75
CA ASP A 31 -10.88 -11.21 -1.25
C ASP A 31 -12.08 -11.94 -0.61
N ASP A 32 -11.95 -12.29 0.67
CA ASP A 32 -12.98 -12.98 1.44
C ASP A 32 -13.99 -12.03 2.13
N GLY A 33 -13.78 -10.72 1.98
CA GLY A 33 -14.60 -9.66 2.57
C GLY A 33 -14.20 -9.26 4.00
N ASN A 34 -13.11 -9.84 4.54
CA ASN A 34 -12.55 -9.44 5.82
C ASN A 34 -11.38 -8.47 5.64
N TRP A 35 -11.07 -7.74 6.71
CA TRP A 35 -9.85 -6.95 6.77
C TRP A 35 -8.61 -7.85 6.79
N HIS A 36 -7.64 -7.52 5.94
CA HIS A 36 -6.32 -8.15 5.92
C HIS A 36 -5.24 -7.09 6.02
N HIS A 37 -4.19 -7.40 6.77
CA HIS A 37 -2.97 -6.60 6.72
C HIS A 37 -2.03 -7.15 5.64
N VAL A 38 -1.66 -6.31 4.68
CA VAL A 38 -0.75 -6.68 3.59
C VAL A 38 0.53 -5.85 3.69
N ALA A 39 1.68 -6.52 3.70
CA ALA A 39 2.98 -5.86 3.60
C ALA A 39 3.84 -6.44 2.48
N CYS A 40 4.26 -5.58 1.57
CA CYS A 40 5.18 -5.90 0.50
C CYS A 40 6.56 -5.31 0.82
N VAL A 41 7.59 -6.15 0.83
CA VAL A 41 8.95 -5.78 1.24
C VAL A 41 9.91 -6.09 0.10
N TYR A 42 10.67 -5.07 -0.29
CA TYR A 42 11.80 -5.21 -1.19
C TYR A 42 13.08 -4.87 -0.43
N ASP A 43 14.08 -5.75 -0.55
CA ASP A 43 15.39 -5.61 0.07
C ASP A 43 16.47 -6.09 -0.89
N ASN A 44 17.02 -5.16 -1.67
CA ASN A 44 18.14 -5.40 -2.59
C ASN A 44 17.97 -6.66 -3.48
N GLY A 45 16.81 -6.78 -4.12
CA GLY A 45 16.46 -7.90 -5.01
C GLY A 45 15.80 -9.09 -4.32
N ALA A 46 15.69 -9.09 -2.99
CA ALA A 46 14.80 -9.98 -2.26
C ALA A 46 13.40 -9.35 -2.16
N ILE A 47 12.38 -10.07 -2.60
CA ILE A 47 10.98 -9.64 -2.59
C ILE A 47 10.20 -10.55 -1.66
N ARG A 48 9.38 -9.98 -0.78
CA ARG A 48 8.53 -10.71 0.16
C ARG A 48 7.15 -10.08 0.23
N ILE A 49 6.13 -10.90 0.33
CA ILE A 49 4.76 -10.49 0.62
C ILE A 49 4.35 -11.19 1.91
N TYR A 50 3.81 -10.40 2.84
CA TYR A 50 3.26 -10.86 4.11
C TYR A 50 1.77 -10.57 4.13
N ILE A 51 0.98 -11.56 4.52
CA ILE A 51 -0.46 -11.46 4.75
C ILE A 51 -0.70 -11.73 6.24
N ASP A 52 -1.40 -10.82 6.91
CA ASP A 52 -1.70 -10.88 8.35
C ASP A 52 -0.46 -11.12 9.23
N GLY A 53 0.66 -10.50 8.82
CA GLY A 53 1.95 -10.58 9.50
C GLY A 53 2.71 -11.90 9.29
N VAL A 54 2.19 -12.82 8.47
CA VAL A 54 2.82 -14.10 8.14
C VAL A 54 3.44 -14.02 6.75
N LEU A 55 4.68 -14.53 6.58
CA LEU A 55 5.31 -14.60 5.27
C LEU A 55 4.48 -15.52 4.36
N ASP A 56 3.95 -14.96 3.30
CA ASP A 56 3.09 -15.67 2.35
C ASP A 56 3.86 -16.09 1.10
N ALA A 57 4.66 -15.18 0.53
CA ALA A 57 5.47 -15.45 -0.65
C ALA A 57 6.83 -14.75 -0.55
N SER A 58 7.88 -15.40 -1.09
CA SER A 58 9.19 -14.77 -1.24
C SER A 58 9.94 -15.24 -2.47
N THR A 59 10.78 -14.36 -3.02
CA THR A 59 11.75 -14.69 -4.07
C THR A 59 13.01 -13.82 -3.94
N THR A 60 14.08 -14.21 -4.62
CA THR A 60 15.29 -13.39 -4.75
C THR A 60 15.71 -13.40 -6.21
N ARG A 61 15.62 -12.23 -6.85
CA ARG A 61 15.95 -12.04 -8.27
C ARG A 61 17.25 -11.25 -8.47
N GLY A 62 17.71 -10.54 -7.43
CA GLY A 62 19.00 -9.85 -7.40
C GLY A 62 19.09 -8.55 -8.20
N ALA A 63 17.99 -8.14 -8.86
CA ALA A 63 17.88 -6.84 -9.49
C ALA A 63 17.79 -5.74 -8.43
N THR A 64 18.36 -4.56 -8.71
CA THR A 64 18.26 -3.36 -7.85
C THR A 64 17.15 -2.45 -8.34
N TYR A 65 16.71 -1.46 -7.54
CA TYR A 65 15.80 -0.43 -8.02
C TYR A 65 16.29 0.18 -9.34
N GLY A 66 15.36 0.36 -10.27
CA GLY A 66 15.61 1.01 -11.54
C GLY A 66 15.78 2.52 -11.38
N ASN A 67 16.04 3.19 -12.50
CA ASN A 67 16.00 4.65 -12.55
C ASN A 67 14.57 5.11 -12.89
N GLY A 68 14.13 6.19 -12.27
CA GLY A 68 12.79 6.74 -12.49
C GLY A 68 12.73 8.24 -12.30
N VAL A 69 11.64 8.83 -12.79
CA VAL A 69 11.27 10.21 -12.48
C VAL A 69 10.23 10.16 -11.37
N VAL A 70 10.38 11.01 -10.35
CA VAL A 70 9.43 11.13 -9.24
C VAL A 70 8.05 11.50 -9.79
N ARG A 71 7.01 10.82 -9.29
CA ARG A 71 5.61 11.09 -9.65
C ARG A 71 4.72 11.06 -8.40
N TYR A 72 3.53 11.62 -8.55
CA TYR A 72 2.46 11.41 -7.57
C TYR A 72 1.99 9.96 -7.65
N GLY A 73 1.80 9.34 -6.49
CA GLY A 73 1.11 8.05 -6.36
C GLY A 73 -0.40 8.27 -6.24
N PHE A 74 -1.14 7.21 -6.44
CA PHE A 74 -2.58 7.15 -6.24
C PHE A 74 -2.93 5.84 -5.56
N LEU A 75 -4.01 5.86 -4.78
CA LEU A 75 -4.54 4.70 -4.08
C LEU A 75 -5.93 4.42 -4.64
N GLY A 76 -6.26 3.14 -4.79
CA GLY A 76 -7.60 2.68 -5.15
C GLY A 76 -7.99 2.80 -6.63
N THR A 77 -7.11 3.29 -7.51
CA THR A 77 -7.35 3.37 -8.96
C THR A 77 -6.25 2.70 -9.77
N GLY A 78 -6.55 2.38 -11.02
CA GLY A 78 -5.62 1.70 -11.93
C GLY A 78 -4.43 2.58 -12.29
N SER A 79 -3.24 2.01 -12.18
CA SER A 79 -1.97 2.64 -12.57
C SER A 79 -1.54 2.33 -13.99
N GLU A 80 -2.17 1.34 -14.60
CA GLU A 80 -1.68 0.76 -15.83
C GLU A 80 -2.01 1.63 -17.03
N ALA A 81 -0.95 2.23 -17.59
CA ALA A 81 -0.98 2.95 -18.85
C ALA A 81 -0.02 2.29 -19.86
N PRO A 82 -0.38 2.23 -21.15
CA PRO A 82 0.48 1.67 -22.20
C PRO A 82 1.70 2.55 -22.50
N THR A 83 1.69 3.81 -22.05
CA THR A 83 2.77 4.78 -22.27
C THR A 83 2.98 5.66 -21.04
N TYR A 84 4.13 6.31 -20.97
CA TYR A 84 4.42 7.32 -19.94
C TYR A 84 3.38 8.44 -19.97
N ASN A 85 2.69 8.67 -18.85
CA ASN A 85 1.55 9.60 -18.73
C ASN A 85 0.41 9.34 -19.72
N GLY A 86 0.32 8.11 -20.25
CA GLY A 86 -0.83 7.68 -21.04
C GLY A 86 -2.10 7.57 -20.18
N SER A 87 -3.24 7.43 -20.85
CA SER A 87 -4.50 7.13 -20.16
C SER A 87 -4.33 5.82 -19.41
N THR A 88 -4.58 5.85 -18.10
CA THR A 88 -4.82 4.62 -17.37
C THR A 88 -6.20 4.10 -17.75
N GLY A 89 -6.35 2.79 -17.87
CA GLY A 89 -7.63 2.18 -18.19
C GLY A 89 -8.60 2.38 -17.02
N PRO A 90 -9.88 2.74 -17.26
CA PRO A 90 -10.85 2.89 -16.18
C PRO A 90 -11.25 1.56 -15.53
N ASN A 91 -10.62 0.42 -15.83
CA ASN A 91 -11.20 -0.89 -15.52
C ASN A 91 -10.52 -1.64 -14.36
N SER A 92 -9.51 -1.05 -13.72
CA SER A 92 -8.73 -1.69 -12.66
C SER A 92 -8.72 -0.83 -11.41
N TRP A 93 -9.88 -0.58 -10.80
CA TRP A 93 -9.96 0.08 -9.49
C TRP A 93 -10.00 -0.94 -8.36
N PHE A 94 -9.49 -0.54 -7.20
CA PHE A 94 -9.68 -1.32 -5.98
C PHE A 94 -11.14 -1.22 -5.56
N ASN A 95 -11.77 -2.35 -5.27
CA ASN A 95 -13.12 -2.41 -4.75
C ASN A 95 -13.09 -2.99 -3.34
N GLY A 96 -12.87 -2.13 -2.37
CA GLY A 96 -12.77 -2.46 -0.96
C GLY A 96 -12.44 -1.21 -0.14
N ASP A 97 -12.21 -1.42 1.14
CA ASP A 97 -11.86 -0.36 2.09
C ASP A 97 -10.36 -0.38 2.38
N LEU A 98 -9.79 0.79 2.70
CA LEU A 98 -8.39 0.97 3.06
C LEU A 98 -8.30 1.61 4.44
N ASP A 99 -7.27 1.23 5.19
CA ASP A 99 -6.94 1.77 6.51
C ASP A 99 -5.40 1.73 6.67
N GLU A 100 -4.83 2.67 7.42
CA GLU A 100 -3.41 2.69 7.81
C GLU A 100 -2.38 2.46 6.66
N PHE A 101 -2.49 3.22 5.56
CA PHE A 101 -1.56 3.10 4.43
C PHE A 101 -0.18 3.68 4.77
N ARG A 102 0.87 2.87 4.59
CA ARG A 102 2.24 3.22 4.98
C ARG A 102 3.25 2.96 3.86
N ILE A 103 4.27 3.83 3.76
CA ILE A 103 5.48 3.58 2.95
C ILE A 103 6.70 3.73 3.85
N TRP A 104 7.63 2.78 3.75
CA TRP A 104 8.90 2.78 4.47
C TRP A 104 10.08 2.84 3.49
N SER A 105 11.12 3.61 3.83
CA SER A 105 12.41 3.64 3.13
C SER A 105 13.38 2.54 3.61
N VAL A 106 12.93 1.68 4.53
CA VAL A 106 13.68 0.53 5.05
C VAL A 106 12.89 -0.76 4.88
N ALA A 107 13.59 -1.85 4.59
CA ALA A 107 12.99 -3.18 4.55
C ALA A 107 12.56 -3.62 5.96
N ARG A 108 11.24 -3.64 6.21
CA ARG A 108 10.68 -4.07 7.49
C ARG A 108 10.83 -5.58 7.66
N THR A 109 11.29 -6.00 8.84
CA THR A 109 11.33 -7.42 9.22
C THR A 109 9.92 -7.92 9.57
N GLN A 110 9.71 -9.23 9.51
CA GLN A 110 8.43 -9.83 9.90
C GLN A 110 8.02 -9.46 11.34
N ALA A 111 8.96 -9.50 12.28
CA ALA A 111 8.68 -9.14 13.68
C ALA A 111 8.24 -7.68 13.84
N GLN A 112 8.87 -6.77 13.09
CA GLN A 112 8.47 -5.36 13.03
C GLN A 112 7.09 -5.18 12.42
N ILE A 113 6.77 -5.92 11.35
CA ILE A 113 5.45 -5.90 10.72
C ILE A 113 4.39 -6.37 11.73
N GLN A 114 4.61 -7.50 12.40
CA GLN A 114 3.69 -8.06 13.39
C GLN A 114 3.49 -7.13 14.59
N ALA A 115 4.53 -6.40 15.00
CA ALA A 115 4.45 -5.44 16.09
C ALA A 115 3.57 -4.22 15.74
N ASP A 116 3.55 -3.80 14.48
CA ASP A 116 2.94 -2.52 14.08
C ASP A 116 1.63 -2.68 13.30
N MET A 117 1.32 -3.87 12.78
CA MET A 117 0.19 -4.09 11.85
C MET A 117 -1.19 -3.76 12.44
N ASN A 118 -1.32 -3.81 13.78
CA ASN A 118 -2.57 -3.55 14.50
C ASN A 118 -2.50 -2.28 15.38
N ASN A 119 -1.50 -1.42 15.16
CA ASN A 119 -1.26 -0.23 15.97
C ASN A 119 -1.18 1.01 15.10
N CYS A 120 -1.79 2.12 15.53
CA CYS A 120 -1.53 3.42 14.91
C CYS A 120 -0.10 3.87 15.21
N LEU A 121 0.62 4.27 14.17
CA LEU A 121 1.97 4.81 14.30
C LEU A 121 1.96 6.28 14.68
N ILE A 122 2.98 6.74 15.42
CA ILE A 122 3.10 8.14 15.84
C ILE A 122 3.72 9.03 14.76
N GLY A 123 4.22 8.44 13.66
CA GLY A 123 4.78 9.18 12.54
C GLY A 123 6.25 9.57 12.72
N LEU A 124 6.89 9.13 13.81
CA LEU A 124 8.30 9.43 14.12
C LEU A 124 9.20 8.20 13.99
N GLU A 125 8.66 7.09 13.49
CA GLU A 125 9.38 5.85 13.32
C GLU A 125 10.48 6.01 12.26
N THR A 126 11.70 5.57 12.58
CA THR A 126 12.84 5.67 11.67
C THR A 126 12.56 4.91 10.37
N GLY A 127 12.68 5.62 9.25
CA GLY A 127 12.44 5.09 7.90
C GLY A 127 10.98 5.04 7.48
N LEU A 128 10.03 5.56 8.27
CA LEU A 128 8.66 5.79 7.82
C LEU A 128 8.65 7.05 6.95
N GLU A 129 8.05 6.97 5.76
CA GLU A 129 8.04 8.08 4.78
C GLU A 129 6.63 8.61 4.51
N VAL A 130 5.62 7.74 4.62
CA VAL A 130 4.20 8.08 4.43
C VAL A 130 3.40 7.28 5.46
N ASN A 131 2.46 7.94 6.13
CA ASN A 131 1.47 7.31 6.99
C ASN A 131 0.11 8.01 6.84
N TYR A 132 -0.74 7.50 5.95
CA TYR A 132 -2.14 7.94 5.86
C TYR A 132 -3.00 7.01 6.71
N ARG A 133 -3.43 7.52 7.86
CA ARG A 133 -4.23 6.75 8.83
C ARG A 133 -5.64 6.47 8.33
N MET A 134 -6.19 7.32 7.46
CA MET A 134 -7.55 7.15 6.91
C MET A 134 -8.63 7.10 8.02
N ASP A 135 -8.41 7.83 9.10
CA ASP A 135 -9.29 7.94 10.27
C ASP A 135 -10.01 9.30 10.34
N GLU A 136 -9.99 10.07 9.25
CA GLU A 136 -10.70 11.33 9.21
C GLU A 136 -12.22 11.12 9.30
N SER A 137 -12.92 12.16 9.76
CA SER A 137 -14.36 12.07 10.04
C SER A 137 -15.17 13.15 9.33
N GLY A 138 -16.48 12.96 9.30
CA GLY A 138 -17.44 13.94 8.80
C GLY A 138 -17.32 14.14 7.30
N SER A 139 -16.94 15.35 6.88
CA SER A 139 -16.89 15.76 5.47
C SER A 139 -15.48 15.97 4.94
N ALA A 140 -14.46 15.35 5.56
CA ALA A 140 -13.08 15.44 5.09
C ALA A 140 -12.93 14.80 3.71
N THR A 141 -12.30 15.53 2.79
CA THR A 141 -11.98 15.08 1.41
C THR A 141 -10.46 14.95 1.21
N SER A 142 -9.71 14.82 2.31
CA SER A 142 -8.26 14.72 2.30
C SER A 142 -7.78 13.94 3.52
N ALA A 143 -6.71 13.17 3.35
CA ALA A 143 -6.01 12.49 4.43
C ALA A 143 -4.58 13.06 4.55
N PRO A 144 -4.26 13.86 5.59
CA PRO A 144 -2.91 14.32 5.86
C PRO A 144 -1.95 13.18 6.21
N ASP A 145 -0.68 13.33 5.85
CA ASP A 145 0.38 12.41 6.26
C ASP A 145 0.70 12.60 7.75
N ALA A 146 0.52 11.55 8.55
CA ALA A 146 0.80 11.55 9.97
C ALA A 146 2.30 11.50 10.31
N ASN A 147 3.20 11.35 9.32
CA ASN A 147 4.66 11.38 9.53
C ASN A 147 5.21 12.79 9.83
N GLY A 148 4.35 13.81 9.95
CA GLY A 148 4.77 15.20 10.21
C GLY A 148 5.33 15.91 8.97
N THR A 149 5.22 15.31 7.79
CA THR A 149 5.48 15.98 6.51
C THR A 149 4.25 16.78 6.06
N SER A 150 4.41 17.73 5.13
CA SER A 150 3.28 18.48 4.56
C SER A 150 2.57 17.75 3.41
N ARG A 151 2.74 16.42 3.31
CA ARG A 151 2.05 15.61 2.29
C ARG A 151 0.58 15.43 2.68
N VAL A 152 -0.29 15.53 1.68
CA VAL A 152 -1.73 15.35 1.84
C VAL A 152 -2.25 14.54 0.65
N ALA A 153 -2.93 13.43 0.94
CA ALA A 153 -3.69 12.69 -0.05
C ALA A 153 -5.04 13.39 -0.27
N ASN A 154 -5.35 13.75 -1.51
CA ASN A 154 -6.67 14.27 -1.88
C ASN A 154 -7.58 13.11 -2.29
N LEU A 155 -8.82 13.10 -1.78
CA LEU A 155 -9.78 12.03 -2.02
C LEU A 155 -10.68 12.42 -3.19
N PHE A 156 -10.69 11.60 -4.25
CA PHE A 156 -11.46 11.84 -5.47
C PHE A 156 -12.69 10.93 -5.52
N ASN A 157 -13.82 11.46 -6.01
CA ASN A 157 -15.11 10.75 -6.03
C ASN A 157 -15.56 10.21 -4.65
N PHE A 158 -15.06 10.82 -3.58
CA PHE A 158 -15.32 10.42 -2.20
C PHE A 158 -16.66 11.00 -1.74
N THR A 159 -17.72 10.18 -1.80
CA THR A 159 -19.11 10.64 -1.63
C THR A 159 -19.45 10.78 -0.15
N LEU A 160 -19.74 12.01 0.28
CA LEU A 160 -20.03 12.34 1.68
C LEU A 160 -21.52 12.65 1.90
N PRO A 161 -22.07 12.44 3.10
CA PRO A 161 -21.46 11.75 4.25
C PRO A 161 -21.48 10.22 4.08
N GLY A 162 -20.60 9.52 4.80
CA GLY A 162 -20.64 8.05 4.91
C GLY A 162 -19.61 7.29 4.08
N ALA A 163 -18.76 7.97 3.30
CA ALA A 163 -17.58 7.32 2.70
C ALA A 163 -16.52 6.94 3.74
N TRP A 164 -16.44 7.66 4.86
CA TRP A 164 -15.67 7.24 6.03
C TRP A 164 -16.46 6.18 6.79
N ILE A 165 -15.87 4.99 6.92
CA ILE A 165 -16.40 3.89 7.72
C ILE A 165 -15.43 3.55 8.85
N SER A 166 -15.94 2.99 9.95
CA SER A 166 -15.06 2.49 11.00
C SER A 166 -14.57 1.10 10.61
N SER A 167 -13.24 0.92 10.55
CA SER A 167 -12.64 -0.40 10.33
C SER A 167 -12.90 -1.36 11.49
N GLY A 168 -13.13 -0.84 12.69
CA GLY A 168 -13.23 -1.64 13.92
C GLY A 168 -11.93 -2.31 14.35
N LEU A 169 -10.82 -2.06 13.64
CA LEU A 169 -9.50 -2.66 13.89
C LEU A 169 -8.71 -1.92 14.98
N ASN A 170 -8.89 -0.60 15.06
CA ASN A 170 -8.17 0.24 16.01
C ASN A 170 -8.77 0.07 17.42
N THR A 171 -8.15 -0.79 18.23
CA THR A 171 -8.52 -1.00 19.64
C THR A 171 -8.18 0.19 20.54
N TYR A 172 -7.39 1.14 20.05
CA TYR A 172 -7.01 2.38 20.73
C TYR A 172 -7.18 3.57 19.79
N ALA A 173 -7.60 4.72 20.33
CA ALA A 173 -7.62 5.96 19.57
C ALA A 173 -6.20 6.32 19.12
N CYS A 174 -6.01 6.60 17.84
CA CYS A 174 -4.70 6.99 17.32
C CYS A 174 -4.20 8.26 18.03
N PRO A 175 -2.88 8.38 18.33
CA PRO A 175 -2.33 9.58 18.94
C PRO A 175 -2.57 10.81 18.05
N THR A 176 -3.18 11.86 18.60
CA THR A 176 -3.43 13.14 17.92
C THR A 176 -2.16 13.97 17.73
#